data_AF-A0A8B2Z1D6-F1
#
_entry.id   AF-A0A8B2Z1D6-F1
#
_cell.length_a   1.000
_cell.length_b   1.000
_cell.length_c   1.000
_cell.angle_alpha   90.00
_cell.angle_beta   90.00
_cell.angle_gamma   90.00
#
_symmetry.space_group_name_H-M   'P 1'
#
loop_
_entity.id
_entity.type
_entity.pdbx_description
1 polymer ?
#
loop_
_entity_poly.entity_id
_entity_poly.type
_entity_poly.pdbx_seq_one_letter_code
_entity_poly.pdbx_strand_id
1 'polypeptide(L)'
;MIQNSKTFAFSAENPTGVRAGGSRGGDCTKLRPTVTIPAGETVTLVDAAGPGVIQHMWFTGYVGHHFIIRMYWDDQEYPSVEAPLSAFFGCAYDENFVDRDGKYPVLNSAMMLVAPGRGYNSYFEMPFHKRARITMENRGDKNENLYYIITGAYQEIPAEAGYFHATYRQEHPVQKGHTYTIVDGIEGKGQFVGVTLATGMNGNNTCWVEGEARMYLDDDPYPSIHYTGTEDYFGGSYGFGNDIIIKSYQTFSGLYTGMYAIYGDNREFYNGQQRFLLYHFHIADPIRFENKFRMTLDNMGWTGPRYDDYTSVAYWYQALPSAPLMPLPTDAEMCMR
;
A
#
# COMPACT_ATOMS: atom_id res chain seq x y z
N MET A 1 -21.04 -9.34 20.64
CA MET A 1 -20.62 -9.81 21.98
C MET A 1 -19.44 -8.96 22.41
N ILE A 2 -19.32 -8.64 23.71
CA ILE A 2 -18.12 -7.97 24.24
C ILE A 2 -17.00 -9.02 24.25
N GLN A 3 -15.88 -8.74 23.58
CA GLN A 3 -14.71 -9.63 23.55
C GLN A 3 -13.87 -9.47 24.82
N ASN A 4 -13.19 -10.54 25.26
CA ASN A 4 -12.23 -10.49 26.36
C ASN A 4 -10.86 -9.99 25.86
N SER A 5 -10.82 -8.74 25.41
CA SER A 5 -9.62 -8.11 24.82
C SER A 5 -9.24 -6.83 25.56
N LYS A 6 -7.98 -6.43 25.44
CA LYS A 6 -7.45 -5.21 26.07
C LYS A 6 -6.83 -4.30 25.02
N THR A 7 -7.42 -3.12 24.82
CA THR A 7 -6.92 -2.13 23.87
C THR A 7 -5.51 -1.63 24.23
N PHE A 8 -4.66 -1.50 23.22
CA PHE A 8 -3.43 -0.71 23.26
C PHE A 8 -3.48 0.38 22.20
N ALA A 9 -2.73 1.47 22.42
CA ALA A 9 -2.65 2.59 21.48
C ALA A 9 -1.28 3.27 21.58
N PHE A 10 -0.49 3.15 20.52
CA PHE A 10 0.81 3.80 20.37
C PHE A 10 0.64 5.13 19.65
N SER A 11 1.27 6.18 20.15
CA SER A 11 1.32 7.48 19.50
C SER A 11 2.55 8.25 19.99
N ALA A 12 2.82 9.41 19.37
CA ALA A 12 3.82 10.31 19.91
C ALA A 12 3.50 10.74 21.36
N GLU A 13 2.24 10.88 21.75
CA GLU A 13 1.87 11.20 23.14
C GLU A 13 1.94 9.97 24.09
N ASN A 14 1.88 8.74 23.56
CA ASN A 14 1.97 7.48 24.32
C ASN A 14 2.91 6.46 23.61
N PRO A 15 4.24 6.63 23.68
CA PRO A 15 5.18 5.82 22.91
C PRO A 15 5.26 4.35 23.34
N THR A 16 4.83 4.03 24.56
CA THR A 16 4.92 2.66 25.09
C THR A 16 3.63 1.86 24.85
N GLY A 17 2.57 2.50 24.35
CA GLY A 17 1.30 1.85 24.07
C GLY A 17 0.52 1.38 25.31
N VAL A 18 1.08 1.56 26.51
CA VAL A 18 0.48 1.06 27.75
C VAL A 18 -0.69 1.92 28.20
N ARG A 19 -1.64 1.30 28.90
CA ARG A 19 -2.76 2.01 29.52
C ARG A 19 -2.23 3.06 30.51
N ALA A 20 -2.78 4.27 30.45
CA ALA A 20 -2.32 5.43 31.23
C ALA A 20 -0.84 5.83 30.99
N GLY A 21 -0.26 5.40 29.86
CA GLY A 21 1.10 5.76 29.42
C GLY A 21 1.21 7.08 28.66
N GLY A 22 0.07 7.71 28.32
CA GLY A 22 0.03 9.00 27.63
C GLY A 22 0.69 10.13 28.41
N SER A 23 0.92 11.25 27.73
CA SER A 23 1.59 12.41 28.30
C SER A 23 0.88 12.99 29.53
N ARG A 24 1.63 13.73 30.34
CA ARG A 24 1.15 14.32 31.60
C ARG A 24 0.64 15.75 31.41
N GLY A 25 0.23 16.11 30.19
CA GLY A 25 -0.39 17.40 29.89
C GLY A 25 -1.76 17.50 30.58
N GLY A 26 -2.13 18.70 31.01
CA GLY A 26 -3.49 18.98 31.48
C GLY A 26 -4.47 19.13 30.31
N ASP A 27 -5.72 19.47 30.63
CA ASP A 27 -6.74 19.77 29.63
C ASP A 27 -6.23 20.82 28.63
N CYS A 28 -6.54 20.61 27.34
CA CYS A 28 -6.12 21.48 26.24
C CYS A 28 -4.59 21.65 26.07
N THR A 29 -3.77 20.72 26.57
CA THR A 29 -2.30 20.76 26.43
C THR A 29 -1.78 19.64 25.53
N LYS A 30 -0.99 19.99 24.51
CA LYS A 30 -0.22 19.03 23.70
C LYS A 30 1.24 19.10 24.11
N LEU A 31 1.84 17.98 24.51
CA LEU A 31 3.24 17.96 24.96
C LEU A 31 4.16 17.35 23.90
N ARG A 32 3.71 16.30 23.21
CA ARG A 32 4.49 15.63 22.17
C ARG A 32 3.57 15.10 21.07
N PRO A 33 2.99 16.00 20.25
CA PRO A 33 2.03 15.60 19.22
C PRO A 33 2.67 14.87 18.02
N THR A 34 3.99 14.96 17.87
CA THR A 34 4.77 14.36 16.77
C THR A 34 5.96 13.57 17.27
N VAL A 35 6.46 12.69 16.41
CA VAL A 35 7.83 12.19 16.48
C VAL A 35 8.62 12.82 15.32
N THR A 36 9.78 13.39 15.63
CA THR A 36 10.75 13.80 14.60
C THR A 36 11.64 12.60 14.29
N ILE A 37 11.77 12.27 13.02
CA ILE A 37 12.64 11.20 12.52
C ILE A 37 13.80 11.88 11.80
N PRO A 38 15.02 11.89 12.37
CA PRO A 38 16.16 12.50 11.72
C PRO A 38 16.51 11.84 10.38
N ALA A 39 17.15 12.58 9.49
CA ALA A 39 17.65 12.04 8.22
C ALA A 39 18.58 10.83 8.45
N GLY A 40 18.35 9.74 7.72
CA GLY A 40 19.12 8.49 7.83
C GLY A 40 18.82 7.63 9.07
N GLU A 41 17.95 8.10 9.97
CA GLU A 41 17.65 7.40 11.22
C GLU A 41 16.38 6.55 11.14
N THR A 42 16.28 5.56 12.02
CA THR A 42 15.10 4.72 12.18
C THR A 42 14.54 4.84 13.59
N VAL A 43 13.23 5.04 13.71
CA VAL A 43 12.52 5.03 14.99
C VAL A 43 11.58 3.84 15.10
N THR A 44 11.40 3.33 16.32
CA THR A 44 10.37 2.32 16.61
C THR A 44 9.06 3.03 16.97
N LEU A 45 7.99 2.74 16.23
CA LEU A 45 6.65 3.28 16.47
C LEU A 45 5.81 2.33 17.35
N VAL A 46 6.02 1.03 17.21
CA VAL A 46 5.35 -0.02 17.99
C VAL A 46 6.37 -1.06 18.42
N ASP A 47 6.31 -1.41 19.68
CA ASP A 47 6.96 -2.59 20.25
C ASP A 47 5.99 -3.20 21.28
N ALA A 48 5.20 -4.18 20.83
CA ALA A 48 4.12 -4.78 21.60
C ALA A 48 4.40 -6.27 21.80
N ALA A 49 4.46 -6.72 23.06
CA ALA A 49 4.66 -8.12 23.41
C ALA A 49 3.35 -8.80 23.85
N GLY A 50 3.21 -10.07 23.49
CA GLY A 50 2.02 -10.90 23.73
C GLY A 50 1.23 -11.15 22.45
N PRO A 51 0.18 -11.98 22.51
CA PRO A 51 -0.71 -12.15 21.38
C PRO A 51 -1.64 -10.94 21.27
N GLY A 52 -1.86 -10.49 20.04
CA GLY A 52 -2.73 -9.36 19.76
C GLY A 52 -2.95 -9.14 18.28
N VAL A 53 -3.72 -8.10 17.97
CA VAL A 53 -4.02 -7.70 16.61
C VAL A 53 -3.98 -6.18 16.53
N ILE A 54 -3.19 -5.65 15.59
CA ILE A 54 -3.30 -4.24 15.20
C ILE A 54 -4.56 -4.11 14.33
N GLN A 55 -5.40 -3.13 14.63
CA GLN A 55 -6.72 -2.98 14.01
C GLN A 55 -6.85 -1.67 13.24
N HIS A 56 -6.05 -0.66 13.60
CA HIS A 56 -6.06 0.62 12.91
C HIS A 56 -4.70 1.30 13.02
N MET A 57 -4.28 1.91 11.92
CA MET A 57 -3.16 2.84 11.89
C MET A 57 -3.60 4.13 11.22
N TRP A 58 -3.21 5.26 11.80
CA TRP A 58 -3.36 6.58 11.18
C TRP A 58 -2.04 7.33 11.17
N PHE A 59 -1.76 8.05 10.07
CA PHE A 59 -0.56 8.85 9.88
C PHE A 59 -0.86 10.20 9.19
N THR A 60 -0.10 11.24 9.53
CA THR A 60 0.00 12.51 8.77
C THR A 60 1.31 13.24 9.12
N GLY A 61 1.51 14.45 8.58
CA GLY A 61 2.79 15.18 8.63
C GLY A 61 3.59 14.93 7.36
N TYR A 62 4.86 14.56 7.48
CA TYR A 62 5.57 13.96 6.36
C TYR A 62 5.14 12.49 6.24
N VAL A 63 4.51 12.17 5.11
CA VAL A 63 4.05 10.81 4.79
C VAL A 63 4.48 10.41 3.37
N GLY A 64 5.61 10.98 2.92
CA GLY A 64 6.15 10.74 1.60
C GLY A 64 7.03 9.49 1.49
N HIS A 65 7.65 9.30 0.34
CA HIS A 65 8.42 8.12 0.00
C HIS A 65 9.74 8.00 0.79
N HIS A 66 10.29 9.09 1.33
CA HIS A 66 11.47 9.01 2.20
C HIS A 66 11.22 8.18 3.46
N PHE A 67 9.96 8.09 3.90
CA PHE A 67 9.59 7.29 5.06
C PHE A 67 9.33 5.86 4.66
N ILE A 68 10.17 4.93 5.13
CA ILE A 68 9.98 3.49 4.90
C ILE A 68 9.38 2.85 6.14
N ILE A 69 8.18 2.32 6.00
CA ILE A 69 7.52 1.54 7.06
C ILE A 69 7.99 0.09 6.99
N ARG A 70 8.38 -0.46 8.14
CA ARG A 70 8.67 -1.88 8.29
C ARG A 70 7.88 -2.50 9.43
N MET A 71 7.37 -3.70 9.23
CA MET A 71 6.66 -4.47 10.27
C MET A 71 7.28 -5.85 10.40
N TYR A 72 7.53 -6.25 11.63
CA TYR A 72 8.12 -7.53 12.01
C TYR A 72 7.15 -8.24 12.96
N TRP A 73 6.95 -9.53 12.71
CA TRP A 73 6.05 -10.36 13.49
C TRP A 73 6.85 -11.46 14.19
N ASP A 74 6.50 -11.73 15.45
CA ASP A 74 6.94 -12.87 16.25
C ASP A 74 8.45 -13.14 16.25
N ASP A 75 9.21 -12.04 16.35
CA ASP A 75 10.67 -11.99 16.41
C ASP A 75 11.37 -12.49 15.13
N GLN A 76 10.67 -12.49 13.99
CA GLN A 76 11.30 -12.74 12.69
C GLN A 76 12.42 -11.73 12.41
N GLU A 77 13.52 -12.23 11.85
CA GLU A 77 14.73 -11.45 11.58
C GLU A 77 14.49 -10.33 10.56
N TYR A 78 13.78 -10.64 9.47
CA TYR A 78 13.43 -9.71 8.39
C TYR A 78 11.96 -9.29 8.45
N PRO A 79 11.64 -8.10 7.92
CA PRO A 79 10.27 -7.59 7.94
C PRO A 79 9.35 -8.39 7.02
N SER A 80 8.10 -8.53 7.44
CA SER A 80 6.99 -9.05 6.63
C SER A 80 6.31 -7.95 5.81
N VAL A 81 6.47 -6.69 6.22
CA VAL A 81 6.01 -5.51 5.49
C VAL A 81 7.21 -4.59 5.27
N GLU A 82 7.47 -4.21 4.03
CA GLU A 82 8.47 -3.19 3.70
C GLU A 82 8.01 -2.40 2.46
N ALA A 83 7.75 -1.11 2.65
CA ALA A 83 7.32 -0.21 1.58
C ALA A 83 7.57 1.26 1.94
N PRO A 84 7.71 2.17 0.95
CA PRO A 84 7.53 3.59 1.16
C PRO A 84 6.14 3.86 1.76
N LEU A 85 6.04 4.73 2.77
CA LEU A 85 4.82 5.00 3.52
C LEU A 85 3.72 5.50 2.59
N SER A 86 4.05 6.40 1.67
CA SER A 86 3.12 6.91 0.67
C SER A 86 2.55 5.80 -0.22
N ALA A 87 3.41 4.96 -0.79
CA ALA A 87 3.03 3.85 -1.65
C ALA A 87 2.25 2.76 -0.91
N PHE A 88 2.58 2.47 0.37
CA PHE A 88 1.80 1.56 1.21
C PHE A 88 0.33 1.99 1.29
N PHE A 89 0.04 3.29 1.28
CA PHE A 89 -1.33 3.85 1.27
C PHE A 89 -1.87 4.14 -0.15
N GLY A 90 -1.22 3.62 -1.20
CA GLY A 90 -1.60 3.79 -2.61
C GLY A 90 -1.16 5.11 -3.22
N CYS A 91 -0.51 6.00 -2.48
CA CYS A 91 -0.10 7.33 -2.93
C CYS A 91 1.33 7.36 -3.47
N ALA A 92 1.65 6.57 -4.49
CA ALA A 92 3.03 6.51 -4.99
C ALA A 92 3.53 7.87 -5.54
N TYR A 93 2.70 8.66 -6.23
CA TYR A 93 3.04 10.02 -6.70
C TYR A 93 2.84 11.05 -5.58
N ASP A 94 3.65 10.93 -4.53
CA ASP A 94 3.50 11.63 -3.25
C ASP A 94 4.07 13.05 -3.23
N GLU A 95 4.68 13.52 -4.30
CA GLU A 95 5.10 14.92 -4.44
C GLU A 95 3.91 15.83 -4.82
N ASN A 96 2.84 15.24 -5.35
CA ASN A 96 1.65 15.97 -5.77
C ASN A 96 0.64 16.11 -4.62
N PHE A 97 0.18 17.34 -4.39
CA PHE A 97 -0.81 17.64 -3.34
C PHE A 97 -2.25 17.72 -3.87
N VAL A 98 -2.39 17.98 -5.16
CA VAL A 98 -3.69 18.12 -5.85
C VAL A 98 -3.73 17.22 -7.07
N ASP A 99 -4.93 16.72 -7.37
CA ASP A 99 -5.23 15.98 -8.59
C ASP A 99 -5.43 16.91 -9.79
N ARG A 100 -5.70 16.34 -10.96
CA ARG A 100 -5.96 17.09 -12.21
C ARG A 100 -7.11 18.09 -12.07
N ASP A 101 -8.06 17.84 -11.19
CA ASP A 101 -9.23 18.71 -10.98
C ASP A 101 -9.01 19.70 -9.83
N GLY A 102 -7.77 19.80 -9.30
CA GLY A 102 -7.38 20.70 -8.22
C GLY A 102 -7.84 20.26 -6.83
N LYS A 103 -8.24 18.99 -6.66
CA LYS A 103 -8.74 18.43 -5.39
C LYS A 103 -7.68 17.55 -4.73
N TYR A 104 -7.85 17.30 -3.44
CA TYR A 104 -7.08 16.25 -2.79
C TYR A 104 -7.48 14.88 -3.35
N PRO A 105 -6.51 13.99 -3.65
CA PRO A 105 -6.80 12.59 -3.93
C PRO A 105 -7.49 11.96 -2.70
N VAL A 106 -8.61 11.27 -2.92
CA VAL A 106 -9.33 10.56 -1.85
C VAL A 106 -9.53 9.11 -2.24
N LEU A 107 -8.70 8.23 -1.68
CA LEU A 107 -8.93 6.80 -1.69
C LEU A 107 -9.89 6.49 -0.54
N ASN A 108 -11.09 5.98 -0.84
CA ASN A 108 -12.06 5.58 0.19
C ASN A 108 -12.51 4.13 -0.02
N SER A 109 -11.96 3.21 0.76
CA SER A 109 -12.22 1.77 0.68
C SER A 109 -12.51 1.17 2.06
N ALA A 110 -12.82 -0.13 2.10
CA ALA A 110 -12.98 -0.87 3.36
C ALA A 110 -11.67 -1.01 4.15
N MET A 111 -10.52 -1.09 3.46
CA MET A 111 -9.24 -1.41 4.10
C MET A 111 -8.32 -0.21 4.28
N MET A 112 -8.48 0.81 3.45
CA MET A 112 -7.67 2.02 3.47
C MET A 112 -8.51 3.26 3.19
N LEU A 113 -8.15 4.36 3.86
CA LEU A 113 -8.65 5.70 3.58
C LEU A 113 -7.48 6.68 3.48
N VAL A 114 -7.38 7.37 2.36
CA VAL A 114 -6.56 8.58 2.20
C VAL A 114 -7.52 9.76 2.29
N ALA A 115 -7.60 10.35 3.48
CA ALA A 115 -8.43 11.53 3.71
C ALA A 115 -7.76 12.80 3.15
N PRO A 116 -8.55 13.84 2.81
CA PRO A 116 -8.02 15.14 2.37
C PRO A 116 -6.92 15.67 3.28
N GLY A 117 -5.85 16.24 2.70
CA GLY A 117 -4.68 16.69 3.46
C GLY A 117 -3.71 15.58 3.89
N ARG A 118 -3.74 14.41 3.22
CA ARG A 118 -2.85 13.26 3.49
C ARG A 118 -3.05 12.65 4.89
N GLY A 119 -4.31 12.43 5.25
CA GLY A 119 -4.66 11.63 6.43
C GLY A 119 -4.74 10.15 6.04
N TYR A 120 -3.66 9.41 6.25
CA TYR A 120 -3.58 7.99 5.88
C TYR A 120 -4.16 7.11 6.96
N ASN A 121 -5.07 6.21 6.60
CA ASN A 121 -5.72 5.25 7.50
C ASN A 121 -5.65 3.85 6.92
N SER A 122 -5.25 2.87 7.74
CA SER A 122 -5.30 1.45 7.42
C SER A 122 -6.17 0.74 8.42
N TYR A 123 -7.01 -0.16 7.92
CA TYR A 123 -7.92 -1.03 8.69
C TYR A 123 -7.63 -2.52 8.46
N PHE A 124 -6.51 -2.85 7.81
CA PHE A 124 -6.01 -4.23 7.79
C PHE A 124 -5.75 -4.72 9.22
N GLU A 125 -6.34 -5.86 9.57
CA GLU A 125 -6.05 -6.54 10.82
C GLU A 125 -4.68 -7.21 10.72
N MET A 126 -3.77 -6.96 11.66
CA MET A 126 -2.41 -7.52 11.64
C MET A 126 -2.18 -8.30 12.94
N PRO A 127 -2.54 -9.59 12.97
CA PRO A 127 -2.38 -10.42 14.14
C PRO A 127 -0.91 -10.82 14.35
N PHE A 128 -0.55 -11.04 15.62
CA PHE A 128 0.76 -11.51 16.06
C PHE A 128 0.58 -12.37 17.32
N HIS A 129 1.35 -13.45 17.50
CA HIS A 129 1.19 -14.35 18.65
C HIS A 129 2.17 -14.04 19.78
N LYS A 130 3.34 -13.47 19.46
CA LYS A 130 4.42 -13.17 20.41
C LYS A 130 4.75 -11.70 20.45
N ARG A 131 4.95 -11.06 19.31
CA ARG A 131 5.43 -9.67 19.26
C ARG A 131 5.13 -9.00 17.92
N ALA A 132 4.69 -7.75 17.99
CA ALA A 132 4.64 -6.83 16.85
C ALA A 132 5.67 -5.72 17.04
N ARG A 133 6.54 -5.54 16.03
CA ARG A 133 7.44 -4.39 15.95
C ARG A 133 7.20 -3.63 14.66
N ILE A 134 6.93 -2.33 14.76
CA ILE A 134 6.79 -1.43 13.60
C ILE A 134 7.84 -0.33 13.72
N THR A 135 8.63 -0.15 12.68
CA THR A 135 9.65 0.90 12.58
C THR A 135 9.39 1.82 11.40
N MET A 136 9.87 3.05 11.51
CA MET A 136 9.87 4.04 10.44
C MET A 136 11.30 4.54 10.23
N GLU A 137 11.85 4.28 9.04
CA GLU A 137 13.15 4.82 8.60
C GLU A 137 12.90 6.10 7.80
N ASN A 138 13.76 7.10 7.97
CA ASN A 138 13.81 8.27 7.10
C ASN A 138 15.05 8.17 6.18
N ARG A 139 14.82 7.90 4.90
CA ARG A 139 15.88 7.85 3.87
C ARG A 139 16.20 9.20 3.22
N GLY A 140 15.43 10.23 3.53
CA GLY A 140 15.61 11.57 3.01
C GLY A 140 16.79 12.29 3.62
N ASP A 141 17.04 13.51 3.15
CA ASP A 141 18.16 14.37 3.55
C ASP A 141 17.80 15.38 4.68
N LYS A 142 16.55 15.37 5.13
CA LYS A 142 16.01 16.28 6.14
C LYS A 142 15.36 15.54 7.29
N ASN A 143 15.38 16.17 8.46
CA ASN A 143 14.59 15.73 9.59
C ASN A 143 13.12 16.01 9.31
N GLU A 144 12.27 15.00 9.47
CA GLU A 144 10.86 15.09 9.14
C GLU A 144 9.98 14.73 10.34
N ASN A 145 8.77 15.29 10.37
CA ASN A 145 7.83 15.11 11.49
C ASN A 145 6.69 14.18 11.08
N LEU A 146 6.48 13.12 11.87
CA LEU A 146 5.38 12.19 11.74
C LEU A 146 4.37 12.38 12.88
N TYR A 147 3.10 12.50 12.53
CA TYR A 147 1.98 12.32 13.44
C TYR A 147 1.43 10.91 13.21
N TYR A 148 1.17 10.17 14.28
CA TYR A 148 0.60 8.84 14.15
C TYR A 148 -0.23 8.42 15.37
N ILE A 149 -1.16 7.49 15.13
CA ILE A 149 -1.75 6.64 16.16
C ILE A 149 -1.91 5.24 15.58
N ILE A 150 -1.45 4.23 16.31
CA ILE A 150 -1.58 2.82 15.95
C ILE A 150 -2.29 2.12 17.09
N THR A 151 -3.45 1.55 16.82
CA THR A 151 -4.33 0.94 17.83
C THR A 151 -4.60 -0.52 17.50
N GLY A 152 -4.85 -1.27 18.56
CA GLY A 152 -5.16 -2.69 18.46
C GLY A 152 -5.59 -3.23 19.81
N ALA A 153 -5.66 -4.55 19.92
CA ALA A 153 -6.05 -5.22 21.14
C ALA A 153 -5.17 -6.44 21.42
N TYR A 154 -4.79 -6.60 22.69
CA TYR A 154 -4.27 -7.85 23.21
C TYR A 154 -5.42 -8.82 23.40
N GLN A 155 -5.30 -10.00 22.78
CA GLN A 155 -6.30 -11.06 22.80
C GLN A 155 -5.67 -12.38 22.35
N GLU A 156 -6.37 -13.49 22.59
CA GLU A 156 -5.97 -14.76 21.98
C GLU A 156 -6.10 -14.68 20.45
N ILE A 157 -5.09 -15.17 19.75
CA ILE A 157 -5.05 -15.24 18.29
C ILE A 157 -5.14 -16.72 17.89
N PRO A 158 -6.03 -17.09 16.96
CA PRO A 158 -6.10 -18.45 16.45
C PRO A 158 -4.75 -18.94 15.93
N ALA A 159 -4.43 -20.22 16.12
CA ALA A 159 -3.14 -20.78 15.72
C ALA A 159 -2.94 -20.74 14.19
N GLU A 160 -4.04 -20.74 13.45
CA GLU A 160 -4.11 -20.69 11.99
C GLU A 160 -4.15 -19.26 11.42
N ALA A 161 -4.12 -18.22 12.26
CA ALA A 161 -4.13 -16.84 11.79
C ALA A 161 -2.87 -16.55 10.96
N GLY A 162 -3.08 -16.06 9.74
CA GLY A 162 -1.98 -15.60 8.88
C GLY A 162 -1.46 -14.23 9.32
N TYR A 163 -0.21 -13.95 9.01
CA TYR A 163 0.45 -12.69 9.32
C TYR A 163 0.37 -11.75 8.12
N PHE A 164 0.10 -10.48 8.36
CA PHE A 164 -0.03 -9.48 7.30
C PHE A 164 1.32 -9.18 6.66
N HIS A 165 1.36 -9.15 5.34
CA HIS A 165 2.54 -8.84 4.56
C HIS A 165 2.22 -7.79 3.50
N ALA A 166 3.23 -6.98 3.17
CA ALA A 166 3.16 -6.10 2.03
C ALA A 166 4.54 -5.82 1.44
N THR A 167 4.61 -5.71 0.12
CA THR A 167 5.87 -5.43 -0.58
C THR A 167 5.65 -4.43 -1.69
N TYR A 168 6.60 -3.52 -1.84
CA TYR A 168 6.64 -2.51 -2.88
C TYR A 168 7.47 -3.00 -4.07
N ARG A 169 7.00 -2.69 -5.29
CA ARG A 169 7.77 -2.81 -6.53
C ARG A 169 7.55 -1.59 -7.43
N GLN A 170 8.53 -1.35 -8.30
CA GLN A 170 8.42 -0.38 -9.38
C GLN A 170 9.22 -0.83 -10.61
N GLU A 171 8.83 -0.33 -11.77
CA GLU A 171 9.58 -0.43 -13.03
C GLU A 171 9.27 0.79 -13.92
N HIS A 172 10.24 1.69 -14.07
CA HIS A 172 10.08 3.00 -14.75
C HIS A 172 11.11 3.16 -15.89
N PRO A 173 10.75 2.88 -17.15
CA PRO A 173 9.51 2.28 -17.62
C PRO A 173 9.53 0.75 -17.50
N VAL A 174 8.34 0.14 -17.52
CA VAL A 174 8.23 -1.30 -17.79
C VAL A 174 8.82 -1.60 -19.16
N GLN A 175 9.68 -2.62 -19.25
CA GLN A 175 10.30 -2.97 -20.52
C GLN A 175 9.23 -3.37 -21.56
N LYS A 176 9.23 -2.67 -22.70
CA LYS A 176 8.26 -2.90 -23.78
C LYS A 176 8.25 -4.37 -24.23
N GLY A 177 7.07 -4.99 -24.22
CA GLY A 177 6.88 -6.39 -24.59
C GLY A 177 7.10 -7.38 -23.43
N HIS A 178 7.37 -6.89 -22.22
CA HIS A 178 7.45 -7.70 -21.01
C HIS A 178 6.33 -7.33 -20.03
N THR A 179 5.98 -8.29 -19.18
CA THR A 179 4.97 -8.09 -18.12
C THR A 179 5.64 -7.46 -16.89
N TYR A 180 4.93 -6.57 -16.22
CA TYR A 180 5.36 -6.05 -14.92
C TYR A 180 5.02 -7.09 -13.84
N THR A 181 5.96 -7.37 -12.95
CA THR A 181 5.70 -8.32 -11.86
C THR A 181 5.29 -7.57 -10.59
N ILE A 182 4.02 -7.72 -10.20
CA ILE A 182 3.43 -7.12 -9.00
C ILE A 182 4.05 -7.72 -7.74
N VAL A 183 4.11 -9.05 -7.68
CA VAL A 183 4.72 -9.81 -6.58
C VAL A 183 5.09 -11.21 -7.05
N ASP A 184 6.23 -11.73 -6.56
CA ASP A 184 6.69 -13.10 -6.70
C ASP A 184 7.42 -13.54 -5.42
N GLY A 185 7.92 -14.78 -5.38
CA GLY A 185 8.71 -15.27 -4.25
C GLY A 185 7.92 -15.52 -2.96
N ILE A 186 6.59 -15.43 -3.00
CA ILE A 186 5.73 -15.82 -1.89
C ILE A 186 5.73 -17.35 -1.79
N GLU A 187 6.13 -17.85 -0.63
CA GLU A 187 6.13 -19.27 -0.28
C GLU A 187 5.35 -19.51 1.02
N GLY A 188 4.67 -20.66 1.07
CA GLY A 188 3.82 -21.09 2.17
C GLY A 188 2.33 -20.88 1.90
N LYS A 189 1.51 -21.36 2.83
CA LYS A 189 0.05 -21.23 2.78
C LYS A 189 -0.38 -19.80 3.10
N GLY A 190 -1.29 -19.26 2.29
CA GLY A 190 -1.73 -17.89 2.47
C GLY A 190 -2.92 -17.48 1.60
N GLN A 191 -3.18 -16.18 1.62
CA GLN A 191 -4.16 -15.54 0.76
C GLN A 191 -3.72 -14.14 0.35
N PHE A 192 -3.78 -13.85 -0.93
CA PHE A 192 -3.56 -12.53 -1.48
C PHE A 192 -4.83 -11.69 -1.29
N VAL A 193 -4.66 -10.48 -0.74
CA VAL A 193 -5.78 -9.62 -0.31
C VAL A 193 -5.80 -8.27 -0.99
N GLY A 194 -4.86 -7.98 -1.90
CA GLY A 194 -5.00 -6.86 -2.80
C GLY A 194 -3.71 -6.25 -3.29
N VAL A 195 -3.89 -5.17 -4.06
CA VAL A 195 -2.82 -4.36 -4.62
C VAL A 195 -3.26 -2.91 -4.76
N THR A 196 -2.33 -1.99 -4.53
CA THR A 196 -2.40 -0.62 -5.03
C THR A 196 -1.47 -0.51 -6.23
N LEU A 197 -1.91 0.18 -7.28
CA LEU A 197 -1.15 0.41 -8.50
C LEU A 197 -1.14 1.90 -8.82
N ALA A 198 0.02 2.43 -9.13
CA ALA A 198 0.18 3.72 -9.77
C ALA A 198 0.84 3.52 -11.13
N THR A 199 0.30 4.18 -12.15
CA THR A 199 0.84 4.15 -13.52
C THR A 199 1.10 5.56 -14.03
N GLY A 200 2.18 5.74 -14.80
CA GLY A 200 2.55 6.97 -15.49
C GLY A 200 2.70 6.75 -16.99
N MET A 201 1.88 7.41 -17.78
CA MET A 201 1.83 7.18 -19.23
C MET A 201 2.96 7.88 -19.97
N ASN A 202 3.85 7.12 -20.61
CA ASN A 202 5.03 7.66 -21.33
C ASN A 202 4.81 7.90 -22.84
N GLY A 203 3.60 7.67 -23.34
CA GLY A 203 3.25 7.85 -24.74
C GLY A 203 1.77 8.11 -24.93
N ASN A 204 1.37 8.35 -26.19
CA ASN A 204 -0.02 8.63 -26.55
C ASN A 204 -0.98 7.60 -25.94
N ASN A 205 -2.11 8.10 -25.46
CA ASN A 205 -3.14 7.25 -24.89
C ASN A 205 -3.88 6.49 -25.98
N THR A 206 -3.55 5.21 -26.12
CA THR A 206 -4.19 4.26 -27.05
C THR A 206 -5.01 3.22 -26.30
N CYS A 207 -5.75 3.64 -25.26
CA CYS A 207 -6.33 2.76 -24.24
C CYS A 207 -5.22 1.99 -23.50
N TRP A 208 -4.57 2.60 -22.50
CA TRP A 208 -3.42 1.99 -21.79
C TRP A 208 -3.79 0.80 -20.89
N VAL A 209 -5.08 0.50 -20.77
CA VAL A 209 -5.60 -0.44 -19.78
C VAL A 209 -5.78 -1.86 -20.30
N GLU A 210 -5.43 -2.18 -21.54
CA GLU A 210 -5.63 -3.53 -22.11
C GLU A 210 -4.70 -4.61 -21.51
N GLY A 211 -3.83 -4.25 -20.56
CA GLY A 211 -2.90 -5.16 -19.90
C GLY A 211 -3.59 -6.16 -18.98
N GLU A 212 -3.38 -7.46 -19.19
CA GLU A 212 -4.01 -8.52 -18.44
C GLU A 212 -3.32 -8.78 -17.08
N ALA A 213 -4.10 -8.78 -16.00
CA ALA A 213 -3.62 -9.25 -14.69
C ALA A 213 -3.64 -10.79 -14.67
N ARG A 214 -2.51 -11.39 -14.28
CA ARG A 214 -2.33 -12.85 -14.24
C ARG A 214 -1.81 -13.29 -12.89
N MET A 215 -2.43 -14.31 -12.31
CA MET A 215 -2.05 -14.87 -11.03
C MET A 215 -1.78 -16.36 -11.18
N TYR A 216 -0.69 -16.81 -10.57
CA TYR A 216 -0.21 -18.18 -10.61
C TYR A 216 -0.28 -18.71 -9.18
N LEU A 217 -1.10 -19.74 -8.98
CA LEU A 217 -1.29 -20.37 -7.69
C LEU A 217 -0.40 -21.62 -7.63
N ASP A 218 0.36 -21.75 -6.55
CA ASP A 218 1.23 -22.89 -6.29
C ASP A 218 2.23 -23.15 -7.44
N ASP A 219 2.24 -24.36 -8.00
CA ASP A 219 3.15 -24.75 -9.09
C ASP A 219 2.44 -24.80 -10.46
N ASP A 220 1.31 -24.09 -10.61
CA ASP A 220 0.55 -24.08 -11.86
C ASP A 220 1.39 -23.48 -13.01
N PRO A 221 1.52 -24.19 -14.16
CA PRO A 221 2.34 -23.75 -15.29
C PRO A 221 1.71 -22.63 -16.11
N TYR A 222 0.42 -22.37 -15.92
CA TYR A 222 -0.38 -21.35 -16.59
C TYR A 222 -1.12 -20.51 -15.53
N PRO A 223 -1.52 -19.27 -15.81
CA PRO A 223 -2.25 -18.46 -14.84
C PRO A 223 -3.56 -19.15 -14.43
N SER A 224 -3.73 -19.39 -13.13
CA SER A 224 -4.96 -19.96 -12.56
C SER A 224 -6.08 -18.91 -12.54
N ILE A 225 -5.71 -17.63 -12.45
CA ILE A 225 -6.63 -16.49 -12.60
C ILE A 225 -6.04 -15.55 -13.65
N HIS A 226 -6.87 -15.16 -14.61
CA HIS A 226 -6.46 -14.39 -15.77
C HIS A 226 -7.58 -13.40 -16.12
N TYR A 227 -7.30 -12.10 -15.96
CA TYR A 227 -8.21 -11.02 -16.30
C TYR A 227 -8.04 -10.56 -17.74
N THR A 228 -9.04 -9.88 -18.28
CA THR A 228 -9.10 -9.44 -19.69
C THR A 228 -8.48 -8.06 -19.93
N GLY A 229 -8.27 -7.28 -18.87
CA GLY A 229 -7.73 -5.93 -18.93
C GLY A 229 -7.40 -5.42 -17.52
N THR A 230 -6.61 -4.35 -17.46
CA THR A 230 -6.22 -3.66 -16.25
C THR A 230 -7.45 -2.98 -15.66
N GLU A 231 -8.26 -2.33 -16.49
CA GLU A 231 -9.50 -1.69 -16.06
C GLU A 231 -10.50 -2.75 -15.56
N ASP A 232 -10.56 -3.90 -16.22
CA ASP A 232 -11.43 -5.00 -15.81
C ASP A 232 -10.99 -5.53 -14.44
N TYR A 233 -9.68 -5.69 -14.23
CA TYR A 233 -9.13 -6.08 -12.93
C TYR A 233 -9.46 -5.06 -11.84
N PHE A 234 -9.38 -3.75 -12.11
CA PHE A 234 -9.71 -2.70 -11.15
C PHE A 234 -11.21 -2.37 -11.09
N GLY A 235 -12.08 -3.23 -11.63
CA GLY A 235 -13.52 -3.24 -11.38
C GLY A 235 -14.33 -2.17 -12.11
N GLY A 236 -13.82 -1.61 -13.20
CA GLY A 236 -14.64 -0.81 -14.11
C GLY A 236 -14.69 -1.44 -15.50
N SER A 237 -14.73 -0.63 -16.55
CA SER A 237 -14.79 -1.09 -17.95
C SER A 237 -14.58 0.08 -18.93
N TYR A 238 -14.42 -0.23 -20.22
CA TYR A 238 -14.42 0.74 -21.33
C TYR A 238 -13.46 1.91 -21.10
N GLY A 239 -12.20 1.61 -20.76
CA GLY A 239 -11.18 2.61 -20.51
C GLY A 239 -11.46 3.53 -19.30
N PHE A 240 -12.33 3.12 -18.36
CA PHE A 240 -12.75 3.88 -17.15
C PHE A 240 -13.34 5.26 -17.42
N GLY A 241 -14.02 5.40 -18.55
CA GLY A 241 -14.62 6.67 -18.92
C GLY A 241 -15.61 6.60 -20.07
N ASN A 242 -16.09 5.41 -20.45
CA ASN A 242 -16.84 5.17 -21.67
C ASN A 242 -16.19 5.91 -22.86
N ASP A 243 -15.12 5.32 -23.35
CA ASP A 243 -14.31 5.74 -24.49
C ASP A 243 -15.12 6.06 -25.77
N ILE A 244 -16.36 5.60 -25.88
CA ILE A 244 -17.27 5.87 -27.01
C ILE A 244 -18.16 7.10 -26.76
N ILE A 245 -18.78 7.21 -25.59
CA ILE A 245 -19.83 8.21 -25.30
C ILE A 245 -19.26 9.43 -24.58
N ILE A 246 -18.65 9.21 -23.42
CA ILE A 246 -18.24 10.29 -22.50
C ILE A 246 -16.84 10.78 -22.85
N LYS A 247 -15.99 9.90 -23.41
CA LYS A 247 -14.64 10.24 -23.90
C LYS A 247 -13.78 10.95 -22.85
N SER A 248 -14.00 10.61 -21.59
CA SER A 248 -13.30 11.18 -20.44
C SER A 248 -13.26 10.17 -19.32
N TYR A 249 -12.08 9.97 -18.74
CA TYR A 249 -11.92 9.21 -17.51
C TYR A 249 -12.81 9.74 -16.38
N GLN A 250 -13.36 8.83 -15.60
CA GLN A 250 -14.15 9.10 -14.41
C GLN A 250 -13.55 8.34 -13.23
N THR A 251 -13.05 9.10 -12.26
CA THR A 251 -12.53 8.53 -11.01
C THR A 251 -13.65 8.01 -10.14
N PHE A 252 -13.40 6.93 -9.41
CA PHE A 252 -14.32 6.40 -8.41
C PHE A 252 -13.57 5.73 -7.26
N SER A 253 -14.26 5.58 -6.12
CA SER A 253 -13.81 4.78 -4.98
C SER A 253 -14.97 3.91 -4.52
N GLY A 254 -14.78 2.59 -4.59
CA GLY A 254 -15.68 1.59 -4.04
C GLY A 254 -15.10 0.97 -2.76
N LEU A 255 -15.85 0.07 -2.12
CA LEU A 255 -15.34 -0.59 -0.91
C LEU A 255 -14.09 -1.45 -1.17
N TYR A 256 -13.98 -2.03 -2.36
CA TYR A 256 -12.92 -2.99 -2.70
C TYR A 256 -12.09 -2.59 -3.91
N THR A 257 -12.61 -1.75 -4.82
CA THR A 257 -11.91 -1.34 -6.04
C THR A 257 -12.05 0.14 -6.33
N GLY A 258 -11.09 0.72 -7.06
CA GLY A 258 -11.18 2.09 -7.55
C GLY A 258 -10.03 2.53 -8.46
N MET A 259 -10.33 3.46 -9.37
CA MET A 259 -9.36 4.41 -9.93
C MET A 259 -9.66 5.77 -9.32
N TYR A 260 -9.02 6.06 -8.19
CA TYR A 260 -9.50 7.10 -7.28
C TYR A 260 -8.91 8.48 -7.55
N ALA A 261 -7.82 8.56 -8.32
CA ALA A 261 -7.19 9.82 -8.67
C ALA A 261 -6.49 9.73 -10.03
N ILE A 262 -6.45 10.89 -10.71
CA ILE A 262 -5.68 11.10 -11.94
C ILE A 262 -4.84 12.36 -11.72
N TYR A 263 -3.54 12.25 -11.94
CA TYR A 263 -2.61 13.39 -11.90
C TYR A 263 -2.08 13.70 -13.28
N GLY A 264 -1.59 14.94 -13.43
CA GLY A 264 -1.00 15.42 -14.67
C GLY A 264 -1.99 15.50 -15.82
N ASP A 265 -1.53 16.10 -16.90
CA ASP A 265 -2.26 16.21 -18.16
C ASP A 265 -1.25 16.17 -19.30
N ASN A 266 -1.41 15.23 -20.23
CA ASN A 266 -0.52 15.07 -21.38
C ASN A 266 -0.45 16.30 -22.31
N ARG A 267 -1.28 17.31 -22.08
CA ARG A 267 -1.28 18.60 -22.80
C ARG A 267 -0.42 19.67 -22.11
N GLU A 268 0.04 19.44 -20.89
CA GLU A 268 0.85 20.41 -20.16
C GLU A 268 2.30 20.46 -20.65
N PHE A 269 2.88 21.67 -20.62
CA PHE A 269 4.20 21.94 -21.20
C PHE A 269 5.36 21.39 -20.37
N TYR A 270 5.21 21.30 -19.04
CA TYR A 270 6.27 20.91 -18.10
C TYR A 270 5.93 19.67 -17.24
N ASN A 271 4.66 19.26 -17.17
CA ASN A 271 4.19 18.10 -16.40
C ASN A 271 3.25 17.22 -17.25
N GLY A 272 3.75 16.84 -18.42
CA GLY A 272 2.98 16.19 -19.47
C GLY A 272 2.75 14.68 -19.29
N GLN A 273 2.94 14.12 -18.09
CA GLN A 273 2.70 12.70 -17.84
C GLN A 273 1.39 12.50 -17.08
N GLN A 274 0.39 11.95 -17.76
CA GLN A 274 -0.87 11.57 -17.14
C GLN A 274 -0.66 10.30 -16.31
N ARG A 275 -1.07 10.36 -15.05
CA ARG A 275 -0.83 9.32 -14.05
C ARG A 275 -2.13 8.89 -13.40
N PHE A 276 -2.27 7.59 -13.12
CA PHE A 276 -3.49 7.01 -12.55
C PHE A 276 -3.16 6.26 -11.28
N LEU A 277 -4.01 6.40 -10.27
CA LEU A 277 -3.87 5.72 -8.99
C LEU A 277 -5.08 4.80 -8.78
N LEU A 278 -4.79 3.52 -8.58
CA LEU A 278 -5.76 2.43 -8.56
C LEU A 278 -5.56 1.53 -7.34
N TYR A 279 -6.62 0.84 -6.92
CA TYR A 279 -6.56 -0.22 -5.93
C TYR A 279 -7.60 -1.31 -6.19
N HIS A 280 -7.25 -2.53 -5.79
CA HIS A 280 -8.17 -3.66 -5.68
C HIS A 280 -7.82 -4.45 -4.42
N PHE A 281 -8.74 -4.51 -3.45
CA PHE A 281 -8.62 -5.29 -2.22
C PHE A 281 -9.56 -6.51 -2.26
N HIS A 282 -8.97 -7.69 -2.38
CA HIS A 282 -9.65 -8.99 -2.39
C HIS A 282 -10.07 -9.43 -0.97
N ILE A 283 -10.96 -8.68 -0.33
CA ILE A 283 -11.42 -8.94 1.05
C ILE A 283 -12.69 -9.77 1.06
N ALA A 284 -13.64 -9.43 0.20
CA ALA A 284 -14.85 -10.22 0.01
C ALA A 284 -14.60 -11.48 -0.84
N ASP A 285 -13.47 -11.52 -1.54
CA ASP A 285 -13.08 -12.49 -2.56
C ASP A 285 -11.57 -12.86 -2.49
N PRO A 286 -11.01 -13.22 -1.32
CA PRO A 286 -9.58 -13.46 -1.18
C PRO A 286 -9.09 -14.63 -2.03
N ILE A 287 -7.92 -14.44 -2.64
CA ILE A 287 -7.27 -15.41 -3.52
C ILE A 287 -6.35 -16.28 -2.69
N ARG A 288 -6.70 -17.55 -2.51
CA ARG A 288 -6.02 -18.48 -1.61
C ARG A 288 -5.03 -19.36 -2.37
N PHE A 289 -3.92 -19.67 -1.71
CA PHE A 289 -2.86 -20.55 -2.22
C PHE A 289 -2.30 -21.41 -1.08
N GLU A 290 -1.77 -22.59 -1.41
CA GLU A 290 -1.27 -23.56 -0.42
C GLU A 290 0.24 -23.53 -0.28
N ASN A 291 0.97 -23.25 -1.37
CA ASN A 291 2.42 -23.35 -1.47
C ASN A 291 3.07 -22.08 -1.97
N LYS A 292 2.54 -21.45 -3.04
CA LYS A 292 3.19 -20.29 -3.68
C LYS A 292 2.18 -19.34 -4.30
N PHE A 293 2.57 -18.08 -4.44
CA PHE A 293 1.79 -17.09 -5.18
C PHE A 293 2.69 -16.18 -6.00
N ARG A 294 2.26 -15.89 -7.23
CA ARG A 294 2.85 -14.83 -8.06
C ARG A 294 1.76 -14.11 -8.82
N MET A 295 1.91 -12.80 -8.96
CA MET A 295 1.04 -11.97 -9.79
C MET A 295 1.87 -11.09 -10.73
N THR A 296 1.43 -11.01 -11.99
CA THR A 296 1.96 -10.12 -13.02
C THR A 296 0.84 -9.29 -13.62
N LEU A 297 1.20 -8.15 -14.23
CA LEU A 297 0.28 -7.28 -14.96
C LEU A 297 0.96 -6.84 -16.26
N ASP A 298 0.32 -7.08 -17.38
CA ASP A 298 0.87 -6.61 -18.65
C ASP A 298 0.82 -5.10 -18.78
N ASN A 299 1.77 -4.57 -19.54
CA ASN A 299 1.76 -3.18 -19.98
C ASN A 299 1.40 -3.12 -21.47
N MET A 300 0.10 -3.01 -21.75
CA MET A 300 -0.44 -3.03 -23.11
C MET A 300 -1.53 -1.99 -23.30
N GLY A 301 -1.66 -1.54 -24.55
CA GLY A 301 -2.88 -0.89 -24.99
C GLY A 301 -3.42 -1.50 -26.26
N TRP A 302 -4.45 -0.89 -26.84
CA TRP A 302 -5.16 -1.46 -28.00
C TRP A 302 -4.29 -1.65 -29.24
N THR A 303 -3.18 -0.90 -29.32
CA THR A 303 -2.20 -0.97 -30.42
C THR A 303 -1.00 -1.88 -30.13
N GLY A 304 -0.99 -2.56 -28.98
CA GLY A 304 0.06 -3.48 -28.57
C GLY A 304 0.84 -3.04 -27.31
N PRO A 305 2.03 -3.63 -27.08
CA PRO A 305 2.82 -3.38 -25.87
C PRO A 305 3.22 -1.92 -25.70
N ARG A 306 3.25 -1.49 -24.44
CA ARG A 306 3.58 -0.12 -24.01
C ARG A 306 4.84 -0.11 -23.13
N TYR A 307 5.25 1.09 -22.70
CA TYR A 307 6.45 1.35 -21.88
C TYR A 307 6.13 2.40 -20.81
N ASP A 308 4.96 2.28 -20.20
CA ASP A 308 4.52 3.13 -19.09
C ASP A 308 5.23 2.77 -17.78
N ASP A 309 5.28 3.73 -16.85
CA ASP A 309 5.90 3.58 -15.52
C ASP A 309 4.92 2.91 -14.57
N TYR A 310 5.25 1.74 -14.01
CA TYR A 310 4.39 1.05 -13.04
C TYR A 310 5.02 1.02 -11.65
N THR A 311 4.19 1.26 -10.64
CA THR A 311 4.54 1.15 -9.21
C THR A 311 3.41 0.44 -8.49
N SER A 312 3.71 -0.51 -7.61
CA SER A 312 2.67 -1.23 -6.87
C SER A 312 3.07 -1.59 -5.45
N VAL A 313 2.08 -1.71 -4.57
CA VAL A 313 2.22 -2.43 -3.31
C VAL A 313 1.24 -3.60 -3.30
N ALA A 314 1.77 -4.81 -3.14
CA ALA A 314 1.01 -6.04 -2.97
C ALA A 314 0.75 -6.30 -1.49
N TYR A 315 -0.44 -6.81 -1.13
CA TYR A 315 -0.82 -7.13 0.25
C TYR A 315 -1.34 -8.57 0.35
N TRP A 316 -0.89 -9.33 1.35
CA TRP A 316 -1.31 -10.71 1.57
C TRP A 316 -1.22 -11.12 3.04
N TYR A 317 -1.79 -12.28 3.36
CA TYR A 317 -1.57 -12.97 4.62
C TYR A 317 -0.92 -14.32 4.36
N GLN A 318 0.07 -14.70 5.15
CA GLN A 318 0.66 -16.05 5.10
C GLN A 318 1.14 -16.53 6.46
N ALA A 319 1.42 -17.83 6.57
CA ALA A 319 2.11 -18.39 7.73
C ALA A 319 3.59 -17.93 7.79
N LEU A 320 4.16 -17.94 9.00
CA LEU A 320 5.59 -17.75 9.24
C LEU A 320 6.33 -19.09 9.38
N PRO A 321 7.65 -19.13 9.11
CA PRO A 321 8.46 -18.03 8.57
C PRO A 321 8.11 -17.74 7.10
N SER A 322 8.15 -16.46 6.72
CA SER A 322 8.02 -16.05 5.30
C SER A 322 9.39 -15.96 4.65
N ALA A 323 9.48 -15.82 3.32
CA ALA A 323 10.76 -15.48 2.69
C ALA A 323 11.12 -14.00 2.94
N PRO A 324 12.41 -13.62 2.94
CA PRO A 324 12.80 -12.21 2.92
C PRO A 324 12.18 -11.48 1.73
N LEU A 325 11.70 -10.24 1.97
CA LEU A 325 11.20 -9.39 0.90
C LEU A 325 12.33 -8.96 -0.04
N MET A 326 11.96 -8.66 -1.28
CA MET A 326 12.89 -8.08 -2.25
C MET A 326 13.38 -6.71 -1.78
N PRO A 327 14.67 -6.37 -1.98
CA PRO A 327 15.19 -5.07 -1.62
C PRO A 327 14.43 -3.94 -2.32
N LEU A 328 14.10 -2.89 -1.57
CA LEU A 328 13.56 -1.67 -2.13
C LEU A 328 14.60 -0.94 -3.01
N PRO A 329 14.15 -0.19 -4.04
CA PRO A 329 15.00 0.79 -4.72
C PRO A 329 15.62 1.81 -3.75
N THR A 330 16.61 2.55 -4.23
CA THR A 330 17.13 3.71 -3.50
C THR A 330 16.07 4.82 -3.42
N ASP A 331 16.21 5.70 -2.43
CA ASP A 331 15.31 6.85 -2.26
C ASP A 331 15.21 7.72 -3.53
N ALA A 332 16.35 7.95 -4.19
CA ALA A 332 16.41 8.70 -5.44
C ALA A 332 15.70 8.00 -6.63
N GLU A 333 15.67 6.67 -6.65
CA GLU A 333 14.96 5.90 -7.67
C GLU A 333 13.45 5.88 -7.45
N MET A 334 12.96 6.11 -6.23
CA MET A 334 11.53 6.19 -5.90
C MET A 334 10.90 7.53 -6.26
N CYS A 335 11.71 8.56 -6.52
CA CYS A 335 11.24 9.87 -6.96
C CYS A 335 10.66 9.76 -8.38
N MET A 336 9.33 9.81 -8.47
CA MET A 336 8.62 9.73 -9.74
C MET A 336 8.47 11.13 -10.36
N ARG A 337 9.42 11.48 -11.23
CA ARG A 337 9.55 12.79 -11.90
C ARG A 337 8.42 13.07 -12.87
#